data_AF-A0A1I0R522-F1
#
_entry.id   AF-A0A1I0R522-F1
#
_cell.length_a   1.000
_cell.length_b   1.000
_cell.length_c   1.000
_cell.angle_alpha   90.00
_cell.angle_beta   90.00
_cell.angle_gamma   90.00
#
_symmetry.space_group_name_H-M   'P 1'
#
loop_
_entity.id
_entity.type
_entity.pdbx_description
1 polymer ?
#
loop_
_entity_poly.entity_id
_entity_poly.type
_entity_poly.pdbx_seq_one_letter_code
_entity_poly.pdbx_strand_id
1 'polypeptide(L)'
;MLYKLAAGLLISAFMATTAFGQTISVEGEVTTPLKLSVADIAKMKKTEVTAADRDGKTHRYSGVPVTDILQQAGVTLGAQLRGENMAKYLLVKSGDGYEVLFSLAELDAAFTDRVVILADQVDGKPLPDGKGPFRIVVPGEKKPARWIWEVTTMTVRFAKD
;
A
#
# COMPACT_ATOMS: atom_id res chain seq x y z
N MET A 1 -16.82 65.99 -17.48
CA MET A 1 -15.71 65.10 -17.89
C MET A 1 -14.61 65.23 -16.84
N LEU A 2 -13.78 64.24 -16.47
CA LEU A 2 -13.74 62.76 -16.57
C LEU A 2 -12.65 62.34 -15.54
N TYR A 3 -12.62 61.20 -14.85
CA TYR A 3 -13.44 59.97 -14.84
C TYR A 3 -13.80 59.60 -13.37
N LYS A 4 -13.97 58.31 -13.04
CA LYS A 4 -13.87 57.74 -11.68
C LYS A 4 -12.77 56.67 -11.67
N LEU A 5 -12.01 56.52 -10.58
CA LEU A 5 -11.11 55.39 -10.35
C LEU A 5 -11.55 54.67 -9.08
N ALA A 6 -12.22 53.53 -9.25
CA ALA A 6 -12.57 52.62 -8.16
C ALA A 6 -11.53 51.49 -8.12
N ALA A 7 -10.77 51.39 -7.04
CA ALA A 7 -9.83 50.30 -6.83
C ALA A 7 -10.61 49.03 -6.42
N GLY A 8 -10.74 48.07 -7.35
CA GLY A 8 -11.34 46.77 -7.07
C GLY A 8 -10.37 45.88 -6.30
N LEU A 9 -10.71 45.56 -5.04
CA LEU A 9 -9.96 44.59 -4.24
C LEU A 9 -10.27 43.16 -4.73
N LEU A 10 -9.37 42.58 -5.51
CA LEU A 10 -9.45 41.17 -5.92
C LEU A 10 -9.16 40.26 -4.72
N ILE A 11 -10.21 39.81 -4.04
CA ILE A 11 -10.12 38.74 -3.04
C ILE A 11 -9.89 37.42 -3.79
N SER A 12 -8.65 36.96 -3.83
CA SER A 12 -8.32 35.63 -4.36
C SER A 12 -8.77 34.57 -3.36
N ALA A 13 -9.87 33.89 -3.66
CA ALA A 13 -10.37 32.79 -2.85
C ALA A 13 -9.46 31.57 -3.02
N PHE A 14 -8.59 31.33 -2.04
CA PHE A 14 -7.81 30.11 -1.94
C PHE A 14 -8.78 28.93 -1.68
N MET A 15 -9.22 28.26 -2.73
CA MET A 15 -9.92 26.99 -2.58
C MET A 15 -8.91 25.95 -2.13
N ALA A 16 -8.88 25.71 -0.81
CA ALA A 16 -8.22 24.55 -0.24
C ALA A 16 -8.97 23.30 -0.73
N THR A 17 -8.45 22.69 -1.79
CA THR A 17 -8.83 21.33 -2.17
C THR A 17 -8.42 20.41 -1.03
N THR A 18 -9.40 20.00 -0.23
CA THR A 18 -9.26 18.86 0.68
C THR A 18 -8.96 17.63 -0.18
N ALA A 19 -7.68 17.31 -0.32
CA ALA A 19 -7.27 16.00 -0.76
C ALA A 19 -7.89 14.99 0.21
N PHE A 20 -8.88 14.23 -0.25
CA PHE A 20 -9.37 13.07 0.48
C PHE A 20 -8.18 12.12 0.62
N GLY A 21 -7.56 12.12 1.80
CA GLY A 21 -6.36 11.32 2.05
C GLY A 21 -6.68 9.86 1.80
N GLN A 22 -6.03 9.26 0.81
CA GLN A 22 -6.24 7.86 0.47
C GLN A 22 -5.96 6.99 1.70
N THR A 23 -6.94 6.16 2.04
CA THR A 23 -6.83 5.22 3.16
C THR A 23 -6.74 3.80 2.64
N ILE A 24 -5.94 2.97 3.29
CA ILE A 24 -5.97 1.52 3.12
C ILE A 24 -6.80 0.90 4.24
N SER A 25 -7.81 0.12 3.87
CA SER A 25 -8.56 -0.73 4.80
C SER A 25 -7.86 -2.08 4.97
N VAL A 26 -7.73 -2.55 6.21
CA VAL A 26 -7.26 -3.91 6.54
C VAL A 26 -8.38 -4.64 7.29
N GLU A 27 -8.86 -5.75 6.74
CA GLU A 27 -10.15 -6.35 7.09
C GLU A 27 -10.17 -7.88 6.87
N GLY A 28 -11.29 -8.53 7.20
CA GLY A 28 -11.49 -9.97 7.08
C GLY A 28 -11.08 -10.73 8.36
N GLU A 29 -10.27 -11.77 8.22
CA GLU A 29 -9.75 -12.62 9.29
C GLU A 29 -8.66 -11.90 10.12
N VAL A 30 -9.04 -10.79 10.75
CA VAL A 30 -8.20 -9.89 11.54
C VAL A 30 -8.83 -9.68 12.93
N THR A 31 -8.03 -9.52 13.97
CA THR A 31 -8.56 -9.21 15.31
C THR A 31 -8.76 -7.71 15.53
N THR A 32 -8.01 -6.87 14.82
CA THR A 32 -8.11 -5.41 14.85
C THR A 32 -8.21 -4.87 13.43
N PRO A 33 -9.42 -4.66 12.88
CA PRO A 33 -9.58 -4.01 11.57
C PRO A 33 -8.94 -2.62 11.56
N LEU A 34 -8.19 -2.29 10.51
CA LEU A 34 -7.49 -1.01 10.39
C LEU A 34 -8.06 -0.17 9.25
N LYS A 35 -8.00 1.15 9.41
CA LYS A 35 -8.17 2.12 8.33
C LYS A 35 -7.03 3.12 8.39
N LEU A 36 -5.97 2.83 7.65
CA LEU A 36 -4.70 3.55 7.71
C LEU A 36 -4.70 4.69 6.70
N SER A 37 -4.50 5.93 7.15
CA SER A 37 -4.28 7.07 6.25
C SER A 37 -2.82 7.11 5.76
N VAL A 38 -2.55 7.93 4.74
CA VAL A 38 -1.16 8.25 4.32
C VAL A 38 -0.29 8.72 5.48
N ALA A 39 -0.86 9.52 6.39
CA ALA A 39 -0.14 10.03 7.55
C ALA A 39 0.15 8.94 8.60
N ASP A 40 -0.60 7.84 8.63
CA ASP A 40 -0.36 6.72 9.53
C ASP A 40 0.70 5.78 8.96
N ILE A 41 0.59 5.43 7.68
CA ILE A 41 1.58 4.62 6.95
C ILE A 41 2.95 5.31 6.95
N ALA A 42 2.99 6.64 6.83
CA ALA A 42 4.24 7.41 6.91
C ALA A 42 4.95 7.34 8.29
N LYS A 43 4.25 7.00 9.38
CA LYS A 43 4.81 6.81 10.73
C LYS A 43 5.28 5.38 10.98
N MET A 44 4.84 4.42 10.16
CA MET A 44 5.24 3.01 10.31
C MET A 44 6.71 2.81 9.94
N LYS A 45 7.32 1.74 10.46
CA LYS A 45 8.70 1.39 10.15
C LYS A 45 8.80 1.05 8.66
N LYS A 46 9.66 1.78 7.95
CA LYS A 46 9.97 1.52 6.54
C LYS A 46 11.20 0.64 6.38
N THR A 47 11.27 -0.04 5.23
CA THR A 47 12.45 -0.72 4.71
C THR A 47 12.62 -0.38 3.23
N GLU A 48 13.81 -0.65 2.68
CA GLU A 48 14.08 -0.55 1.24
C GLU A 48 14.27 -1.94 0.63
N VAL A 49 13.71 -2.16 -0.57
CA VAL A 49 13.96 -3.36 -1.38
C VAL A 49 14.42 -2.94 -2.78
N THR A 50 15.38 -3.69 -3.32
CA THR A 50 15.85 -3.52 -4.71
C THR A 50 15.18 -4.57 -5.58
N ALA A 51 14.51 -4.13 -6.65
CA ALA A 51 13.79 -5.04 -7.54
C ALA A 51 13.69 -4.48 -8.97
N ALA A 52 13.58 -5.36 -9.96
CA ALA A 52 13.41 -4.99 -11.37
C ALA A 52 11.93 -4.81 -11.73
N ASP A 53 11.59 -3.74 -12.43
CA ASP A 53 10.23 -3.50 -12.91
C ASP A 53 9.89 -4.35 -14.16
N ARG A 54 8.72 -4.09 -14.76
CA ARG A 54 8.24 -4.87 -15.91
C ARG A 54 9.14 -4.74 -17.14
N ASP A 55 9.86 -3.64 -17.24
CA ASP A 55 10.73 -3.26 -18.37
C ASP A 55 12.18 -3.71 -18.09
N GLY A 56 12.39 -4.48 -17.00
CA GLY A 56 13.67 -5.03 -16.57
C GLY A 56 14.57 -4.04 -15.83
N LYS A 57 14.08 -2.83 -15.55
CA LYS A 57 14.88 -1.78 -14.91
C LYS A 57 14.89 -1.96 -13.40
N THR A 58 16.09 -2.06 -12.82
CA THR A 58 16.27 -2.14 -11.37
C THR A 58 16.01 -0.78 -10.71
N HIS A 59 15.20 -0.82 -9.66
CA HIS A 59 14.77 0.33 -8.86
C HIS A 59 14.92 0.03 -7.36
N ARG A 60 15.04 1.07 -6.54
CA ARG A 60 14.99 0.95 -5.07
C ARG A 60 13.66 1.47 -4.55
N TYR A 61 12.83 0.58 -4.03
CA TYR A 61 11.52 0.90 -3.49
C TYR A 61 11.59 1.02 -1.97
N SER A 62 11.03 2.10 -1.42
CA SER A 62 10.88 2.30 0.03
C SER A 62 9.42 2.14 0.42
N GLY A 63 9.16 1.42 1.51
CA GLY A 63 7.81 1.10 1.96
C GLY A 63 7.75 0.39 3.29
N VAL A 64 6.53 0.15 3.76
CA VAL A 64 6.26 -0.61 4.99
C VAL A 64 6.22 -2.10 4.65
N PRO A 65 6.88 -2.99 5.40
CA PRO A 65 6.69 -4.44 5.25
C PRO A 65 5.20 -4.80 5.39
N VAL A 66 4.64 -5.57 4.44
CA VAL A 66 3.22 -5.96 4.50
C VAL A 66 2.94 -6.76 5.78
N THR A 67 3.90 -7.58 6.22
CA THR A 67 3.81 -8.34 7.47
C THR A 67 3.63 -7.45 8.71
N ASP A 68 4.25 -6.26 8.76
CA ASP A 68 4.11 -5.33 9.89
C ASP A 68 2.68 -4.76 9.95
N ILE A 69 2.05 -4.50 8.78
CA ILE A 69 0.66 -4.06 8.67
C ILE A 69 -0.29 -5.18 9.13
N LEU A 70 -0.07 -6.41 8.67
CA LEU A 70 -0.87 -7.58 9.07
C LEU A 70 -0.71 -7.90 10.57
N GLN A 71 0.51 -7.74 11.10
CA GLN A 71 0.79 -7.92 12.53
C GLN A 71 0.07 -6.87 13.38
N GLN A 72 0.00 -5.61 12.93
CA GLN A 72 -0.78 -4.55 13.59
C GLN A 72 -2.29 -4.81 13.53
N ALA A 73 -2.79 -5.44 12.45
CA ALA A 73 -4.18 -5.90 12.36
C ALA A 73 -4.46 -7.16 13.19
N GLY A 74 -3.42 -7.75 13.79
CA GLY A 74 -3.51 -8.97 14.59
C GLY A 74 -3.89 -10.20 13.76
N VAL A 75 -3.31 -10.33 12.57
CA VAL A 75 -3.38 -11.52 11.71
C VAL A 75 -2.60 -12.69 12.32
N THR A 76 -3.04 -13.91 12.05
CA THR A 76 -2.39 -15.15 12.48
C THR A 76 -1.08 -15.38 11.72
N LEU A 77 0.06 -15.14 12.38
CA LEU A 77 1.42 -15.21 11.82
C LEU A 77 2.38 -16.05 12.68
N GLY A 78 3.58 -16.30 12.18
CA GLY A 78 4.67 -17.03 12.82
C GLY A 78 4.26 -18.43 13.29
N ALA A 79 4.56 -18.77 14.54
CA ALA A 79 4.20 -20.06 15.14
C ALA A 79 2.68 -20.35 15.23
N GLN A 80 1.82 -19.36 14.95
CA GLN A 80 0.37 -19.55 14.86
C GLN A 80 -0.08 -19.94 13.45
N LEU A 81 0.74 -19.65 12.42
CA LEU A 81 0.47 -19.97 11.02
C LEU A 81 0.75 -21.46 10.75
N ARG A 82 -0.17 -22.31 11.20
CA ARG A 82 -0.10 -23.78 11.13
C ARG A 82 -1.49 -24.40 11.10
N GLY A 83 -1.58 -25.65 10.65
CA GLY A 83 -2.87 -26.35 10.50
C GLY A 83 -3.78 -25.62 9.52
N GLU A 84 -5.06 -25.45 9.85
CA GLU A 84 -6.04 -24.71 9.03
C GLU A 84 -5.60 -23.29 8.68
N ASN A 85 -4.80 -22.63 9.53
CA ASN A 85 -4.31 -21.27 9.23
C ASN A 85 -3.39 -21.22 8.01
N MET A 86 -2.80 -22.35 7.57
CA MET A 86 -2.03 -22.41 6.32
C MET A 86 -2.88 -22.14 5.07
N ALA A 87 -4.21 -22.32 5.16
CA ALA A 87 -5.15 -21.98 4.09
C ALA A 87 -5.51 -20.48 4.06
N LYS A 88 -4.98 -19.65 4.98
CA LYS A 88 -5.21 -18.20 4.96
C LYS A 88 -4.35 -17.51 3.89
N TYR A 89 -4.96 -16.53 3.24
CA TYR A 89 -4.33 -15.67 2.25
C TYR A 89 -4.71 -14.20 2.47
N LEU A 90 -3.85 -13.31 1.99
CA LEU A 90 -4.13 -11.90 1.82
C LEU A 90 -4.61 -11.65 0.39
N LEU A 91 -5.78 -11.04 0.24
CA LEU A 91 -6.28 -10.44 -0.99
C LEU A 91 -5.97 -8.93 -0.96
N VAL A 92 -5.28 -8.42 -1.97
CA VAL A 92 -4.98 -6.99 -2.11
C VAL A 92 -5.73 -6.41 -3.30
N LYS A 93 -6.38 -5.26 -3.11
CA LYS A 93 -7.22 -4.59 -4.11
C LYS A 93 -6.72 -3.19 -4.46
N SER A 94 -6.79 -2.86 -5.75
CA SER A 94 -6.50 -1.56 -6.35
C SER A 94 -7.77 -0.70 -6.48
N GLY A 95 -7.61 0.63 -6.59
CA GLY A 95 -8.70 1.56 -6.88
C GLY A 95 -9.46 1.27 -8.18
N ASP A 96 -8.79 0.70 -9.18
CA ASP A 96 -9.40 0.25 -10.45
C ASP A 96 -10.18 -1.09 -10.34
N GLY A 97 -10.18 -1.71 -9.16
CA GLY A 97 -10.84 -2.99 -8.92
C GLY A 97 -10.01 -4.23 -9.25
N TYR A 98 -8.77 -4.09 -9.73
CA TYR A 98 -7.84 -5.20 -9.88
C TYR A 98 -7.51 -5.83 -8.52
N GLU A 99 -7.33 -7.16 -8.49
CA GLU A 99 -7.08 -7.93 -7.27
C GLU A 99 -5.95 -8.94 -7.47
N VAL A 100 -5.11 -9.08 -6.44
CA VAL A 100 -3.99 -10.05 -6.40
C VAL A 100 -3.95 -10.74 -5.04
N LEU A 101 -3.41 -11.95 -4.98
CA LEU A 101 -3.35 -12.73 -3.74
C LEU A 101 -1.94 -13.19 -3.38
N PHE A 102 -1.74 -13.33 -2.07
CA PHE A 102 -0.54 -13.86 -1.42
C PHE A 102 -0.96 -14.86 -0.35
N SER A 103 -0.35 -16.03 -0.29
CA SER A 103 -0.49 -16.87 0.92
C SER A 103 0.13 -16.14 2.12
N LEU A 104 -0.35 -16.36 3.35
CA LEU A 104 0.30 -15.69 4.50
C LEU A 104 1.76 -16.12 4.66
N ALA A 105 2.10 -17.37 4.34
CA ALA A 105 3.47 -17.88 4.39
C ALA A 105 4.42 -17.20 3.38
N GLU A 106 3.90 -16.61 2.29
CA GLU A 106 4.69 -15.81 1.35
C GLU A 106 5.12 -14.44 1.89
N LEU A 107 4.52 -14.01 3.01
CA LEU A 107 4.71 -12.70 3.67
C LEU A 107 5.37 -12.84 5.05
N ASP A 108 5.50 -14.06 5.57
CA ASP A 108 5.87 -14.33 6.95
C ASP A 108 7.37 -14.67 7.10
N ALA A 109 8.05 -13.94 7.98
CA ALA A 109 9.49 -14.08 8.21
C ALA A 109 9.90 -15.43 8.82
N ALA A 110 8.97 -16.22 9.37
CA ALA A 110 9.23 -17.60 9.80
C ALA A 110 9.31 -18.60 8.62
N PHE A 111 8.88 -18.19 7.42
CA PHE A 111 8.80 -19.03 6.22
C PHE A 111 9.69 -18.52 5.07
N THR A 112 9.98 -17.22 5.00
CA THR A 112 10.81 -16.64 3.93
C THR A 112 11.53 -15.36 4.35
N ASP A 113 12.77 -15.20 3.88
CA ASP A 113 13.53 -13.94 3.98
C ASP A 113 13.00 -12.84 3.04
N ARG A 114 12.08 -13.18 2.12
CA ARG A 114 11.56 -12.25 1.11
C ARG A 114 10.57 -11.26 1.73
N VAL A 115 11.05 -10.04 1.98
CA VAL A 115 10.19 -8.95 2.44
C VAL A 115 9.36 -8.36 1.29
N VAL A 116 8.05 -8.59 1.31
CA VAL A 116 7.07 -7.88 0.46
C VAL A 116 6.72 -6.56 1.13
N ILE A 117 6.75 -5.44 0.39
CA ILE A 117 6.45 -4.12 0.93
C ILE A 117 5.23 -3.47 0.26
N LEU A 118 4.54 -2.66 1.05
CA LEU A 118 3.68 -1.60 0.58
C LEU A 118 4.56 -0.36 0.37
N ALA A 119 5.05 -0.19 -0.86
CA ALA A 119 5.88 0.95 -1.25
C ALA A 119 5.05 2.24 -1.36
N ASP A 120 5.63 3.35 -0.91
CA ASP A 120 5.14 4.71 -1.17
C ASP A 120 6.18 5.58 -1.90
N GLN A 121 7.39 5.04 -2.11
CA GLN A 121 8.48 5.70 -2.82
C GLN A 121 9.25 4.76 -3.76
N VAL A 122 9.82 5.34 -4.81
CA VAL A 122 10.78 4.71 -5.72
C VAL A 122 11.95 5.66 -5.99
N ASP A 123 13.17 5.16 -5.90
CA ASP A 123 14.44 5.90 -6.08
C ASP A 123 14.50 7.21 -5.26
N GLY A 124 13.99 7.17 -4.03
CA GLY A 124 13.95 8.31 -3.10
C GLY A 124 12.91 9.39 -3.43
N LYS A 125 11.98 9.12 -4.35
CA LYS A 125 10.88 10.01 -4.75
C LYS A 125 9.52 9.34 -4.52
N PRO A 126 8.42 10.09 -4.40
CA PRO A 126 7.07 9.51 -4.43
C PRO A 126 6.86 8.60 -5.65
N LEU A 127 5.95 7.63 -5.53
CA LEU A 127 5.54 6.83 -6.69
C LEU A 127 4.96 7.74 -7.80
N PRO A 128 5.17 7.40 -9.10
CA PRO A 128 4.61 8.17 -10.20
C PRO A 128 3.08 8.22 -10.19
N ASP A 129 2.53 9.27 -10.80
CA ASP A 129 1.08 9.43 -11.01
C ASP A 129 0.47 8.19 -11.69
N GLY A 130 -0.73 7.79 -11.26
CA GLY A 130 -1.40 6.56 -11.71
C GLY A 130 -0.73 5.26 -11.26
N LYS A 131 0.28 5.32 -10.37
CA LYS A 131 0.93 4.15 -9.74
C LYS A 131 1.03 4.25 -8.22
N GLY A 132 0.65 5.39 -7.64
CA GLY A 132 0.70 5.70 -6.21
C GLY A 132 -0.68 5.88 -5.59
N PRO A 133 -0.78 6.42 -4.37
CA PRO A 133 0.31 6.69 -3.44
C PRO A 133 0.93 5.40 -2.86
N PHE A 134 0.28 4.24 -3.06
CA PHE A 134 0.74 2.95 -2.56
C PHE A 134 0.79 1.88 -3.63
N ARG A 135 1.85 1.06 -3.60
CA ARG A 135 2.06 -0.07 -4.51
C ARG A 135 2.69 -1.25 -3.80
N ILE A 136 2.19 -2.46 -4.01
CA ILE A 136 2.87 -3.68 -3.56
C ILE A 136 4.13 -3.91 -4.40
N VAL A 137 5.25 -4.23 -3.76
CA VAL A 137 6.49 -4.63 -4.44
C VAL A 137 6.96 -5.96 -3.86
N VAL A 138 7.14 -6.95 -4.75
CA VAL A 138 7.53 -8.33 -4.42
C VAL A 138 8.93 -8.58 -5.02
N PRO A 139 10.02 -8.39 -4.27
CA PRO A 139 11.36 -8.61 -4.81
C PRO A 139 11.56 -10.06 -5.26
N GLY A 140 12.34 -10.25 -6.33
CA GLY A 140 12.64 -11.57 -6.90
C GLY A 140 11.60 -12.14 -7.89
N GLU A 141 10.44 -11.49 -8.11
CA GLU A 141 9.52 -11.91 -9.17
C GLU A 141 10.09 -11.62 -10.57
N LYS A 142 10.10 -12.62 -11.46
CA LYS A 142 10.51 -12.47 -12.88
C LYS A 142 9.52 -11.67 -13.73
N LYS A 143 8.27 -11.56 -13.28
CA LYS A 143 7.20 -10.76 -13.89
C LYS A 143 6.42 -10.10 -12.76
N PRO A 144 6.41 -8.75 -12.63
CA PRO A 144 5.80 -8.05 -11.50
C PRO A 144 4.28 -7.92 -11.65
N ALA A 145 3.59 -9.02 -12.03
CA ALA A 145 2.14 -9.02 -12.23
C ALA A 145 1.36 -8.82 -10.92
N ARG A 146 1.95 -9.23 -9.78
CA ARG A 146 1.36 -9.02 -8.45
C ARG A 146 1.75 -7.69 -7.80
N TRP A 147 2.50 -6.83 -8.48
CA TRP A 147 2.93 -5.54 -7.95
C TRP A 147 1.86 -4.46 -8.15
N ILE A 148 0.70 -4.74 -7.56
CA ILE A 148 -0.52 -3.96 -7.64
C ILE A 148 -0.31 -2.52 -7.14
N TRP A 149 -0.72 -1.55 -7.95
CA TRP A 149 -0.68 -0.11 -7.64
C TRP A 149 -2.01 0.36 -7.06
N GLU A 150 -2.07 1.64 -6.66
CA GLU A 150 -3.26 2.32 -6.15
C GLU A 150 -4.01 1.53 -5.06
N VAL A 151 -3.25 0.91 -4.15
CA VAL A 151 -3.80 -0.01 -3.15
C VAL A 151 -4.84 0.68 -2.26
N THR A 152 -5.99 0.03 -2.09
CA THR A 152 -7.14 0.51 -1.29
C THR A 152 -7.57 -0.45 -0.19
N THR A 153 -7.48 -1.77 -0.41
CA THR A 153 -7.93 -2.78 0.55
C THR A 153 -6.96 -3.96 0.66
N MET A 154 -6.80 -4.46 1.88
CA MET A 154 -6.10 -5.67 2.27
C MET A 154 -7.06 -6.57 3.07
N THR A 155 -7.66 -7.57 2.44
CA THR A 155 -8.58 -8.50 3.13
C THR A 155 -7.90 -9.84 3.38
N VAL A 156 -7.81 -10.28 4.64
CA VAL A 156 -7.36 -11.64 4.98
C VAL A 156 -8.54 -12.59 4.96
N ARG A 157 -8.40 -13.76 4.32
CA ARG A 157 -9.46 -14.76 4.16
C ARG A 157 -8.89 -16.17 4.26
N PHE A 158 -9.72 -17.14 4.62
CA PHE A 158 -9.45 -18.55 4.31
C PHE A 158 -9.73 -18.83 2.84
N ALA A 159 -8.88 -19.64 2.20
CA ALA A 159 -9.27 -20.38 1.00
C ALA A 159 -10.45 -21.27 1.36
N LYS A 160 -11.57 -21.11 0.65
CA LYS A 160 -12.75 -21.95 0.81
C LYS A 160 -12.62 -23.16 -0.09
N ASP A 161 -13.10 -24.29 0.40
CA ASP A 161 -13.53 -25.42 -0.42
C ASP A 161 -14.88 -25.10 -1.10
#